data_AF-A0A5E4JYP9-F1
#
_entry.id   AF-A0A5E4JYP9-F1
#
_cell.length_a   1.000
_cell.length_b   1.000
_cell.length_c   1.000
_cell.angle_alpha   90.00
_cell.angle_beta   90.00
_cell.angle_gamma   90.00
#
_symmetry.space_group_name_H-M   'P 1'
#
loop_
_entity.id
_entity.type
_entity.pdbx_description
1 polymer ?
#
loop_
_entity_poly.entity_id
_entity_poly.type
_entity_poly.pdbx_seq_one_letter_code
_entity_poly.pdbx_strand_id
1 'polypeptide(L)'
;MAQDKKNFLVLALVIGIVVLLGVLAFIFLVNPALNGLVVQGQTQGYNYAILTIAQQVATCKPVPLTIGNQTINLIAVECLQQTAK
;
A
#
# COMPACT_ATOMS: atom_id res chain seq x y z
N MET A 1 -28.00 -29.27 39.65
CA MET A 1 -28.33 -27.83 39.74
C MET A 1 -27.12 -26.91 39.98
N ALA A 2 -26.17 -27.23 40.89
CA ALA A 2 -24.96 -26.40 41.06
C ALA A 2 -23.83 -26.75 40.06
N GLN A 3 -23.71 -28.01 39.66
CA GLN A 3 -22.70 -28.48 38.70
C GLN A 3 -22.94 -27.96 37.28
N ASP A 4 -24.21 -27.88 36.85
CA ASP A 4 -24.59 -27.44 35.50
C ASP A 4 -24.18 -25.98 35.23
N LYS A 5 -24.28 -25.13 36.27
CA LYS A 5 -23.89 -23.71 36.19
C LYS A 5 -22.38 -23.52 36.09
N LYS A 6 -21.59 -24.35 36.80
CA LYS A 6 -20.12 -24.33 36.68
C LYS A 6 -19.68 -24.80 35.30
N ASN A 7 -20.29 -25.85 34.76
CA ASN A 7 -19.94 -26.35 33.42
C ASN A 7 -20.29 -25.33 32.32
N PHE A 8 -21.45 -24.67 32.43
CA PHE A 8 -21.83 -23.61 31.50
C PHE A 8 -20.87 -22.40 31.55
N LEU A 9 -20.44 -22.01 32.76
CA LEU A 9 -19.52 -20.89 32.95
C LEU A 9 -18.12 -21.21 32.39
N VAL A 10 -17.64 -22.43 32.59
CA VAL A 10 -16.36 -22.89 32.00
C VAL A 10 -16.46 -22.96 30.47
N LEU A 11 -17.55 -23.48 29.91
CA LEU A 11 -17.77 -23.53 28.46
C LEU A 11 -17.77 -22.12 27.85
N ALA A 12 -18.49 -21.18 28.46
CA ALA A 12 -18.54 -19.80 28.02
C ALA A 12 -17.16 -19.12 28.07
N LEU A 13 -16.37 -19.40 29.11
CA LEU A 13 -15.01 -18.87 29.24
C LEU A 13 -14.07 -19.40 28.14
N VAL A 14 -14.14 -20.70 27.85
CA VAL A 14 -13.33 -21.34 26.80
C VAL A 14 -13.69 -20.78 25.43
N ILE A 15 -14.99 -20.65 25.11
CA ILE A 15 -15.43 -20.05 23.86
C ILE A 15 -14.97 -18.59 23.76
N GLY A 16 -15.06 -17.83 24.85
CA GLY A 16 -14.58 -16.45 24.91
C GLY A 16 -13.08 -16.33 24.57
N ILE A 17 -12.25 -17.23 25.10
CA ILE A 17 -10.81 -17.27 24.82
C ILE A 17 -10.55 -17.61 23.35
N VAL A 18 -11.25 -18.60 22.79
CA VAL A 18 -11.09 -19.00 21.38
C VAL A 18 -11.45 -17.87 20.42
N VAL A 19 -12.54 -17.14 20.69
CA VAL A 19 -12.95 -15.98 19.88
C VAL A 19 -11.91 -14.86 19.98
N LEU A 20 -11.42 -14.56 21.18
CA LEU A 20 -10.38 -13.54 21.40
C LEU A 20 -9.09 -13.87 20.63
N LEU A 21 -8.63 -15.11 20.68
CA LEU A 21 -7.45 -15.56 19.93
C LEU A 21 -7.67 -15.46 18.42
N GLY A 22 -8.86 -15.83 17.92
CA GLY A 22 -9.22 -15.70 16.51
C GLY A 22 -9.18 -14.24 16.02
N VAL A 23 -9.71 -13.31 16.82
CA VAL A 23 -9.71 -11.87 16.50
C VAL A 23 -8.28 -11.32 16.49
N LEU A 24 -7.45 -11.69 17.46
CA LEU A 24 -6.05 -11.27 17.50
C LEU A 24 -5.27 -11.79 16.28
N ALA A 25 -5.46 -13.06 15.90
CA ALA A 25 -4.84 -13.63 14.71
C ALA A 25 -5.30 -12.89 13.43
N PHE A 26 -6.58 -12.57 13.30
CA PHE A 26 -7.09 -11.83 12.15
C PHE A 26 -6.49 -10.43 12.04
N ILE A 27 -6.43 -9.68 13.14
CA ILE A 27 -5.88 -8.31 13.15
C ILE A 27 -4.37 -8.32 12.88
N PHE A 28 -3.61 -9.25 13.47
CA PHE A 28 -2.15 -9.23 13.39
C PHE A 28 -1.55 -10.01 12.21
N LEU A 29 -2.24 -11.00 11.62
CA LEU A 29 -1.73 -11.70 10.43
C LEU A 29 -2.42 -11.23 9.15
N VAL A 30 -3.75 -11.13 9.13
CA VAL A 30 -4.50 -10.95 7.89
C VAL A 30 -4.51 -9.48 7.47
N ASN A 31 -4.77 -8.57 8.41
CA ASN A 31 -4.86 -7.14 8.12
C ASN A 31 -3.52 -6.53 7.62
N PRO A 32 -2.35 -6.82 8.21
CA PRO A 32 -1.09 -6.28 7.69
C PRO A 32 -0.64 -6.96 6.40
N ALA A 33 -0.99 -8.23 6.17
CA ALA A 33 -0.68 -8.90 4.90
C ALA A 33 -1.44 -8.24 3.74
N LEU A 34 -2.73 -7.95 3.92
CA LEU A 34 -3.54 -7.33 2.87
C LEU A 34 -3.17 -5.86 2.63
N ASN A 35 -3.01 -5.07 3.70
CA ASN A 35 -2.63 -3.65 3.56
C ASN A 35 -1.17 -3.50 3.10
N GLY A 36 -0.27 -4.34 3.61
CA GLY A 36 1.14 -4.34 3.21
C GLY A 36 1.31 -4.66 1.74
N LEU A 37 0.59 -5.65 1.20
CA LEU A 37 0.67 -6.00 -0.21
C LEU A 37 0.14 -4.90 -1.13
N VAL A 38 -0.95 -4.23 -0.72
CA VAL A 38 -1.53 -3.10 -1.46
C VAL A 38 -0.61 -1.88 -1.45
N VAL A 39 0.00 -1.57 -0.30
CA VAL A 39 0.97 -0.46 -0.19
C VAL A 39 2.24 -0.79 -0.96
N GLN A 40 2.72 -2.03 -0.92
CA GLN A 40 3.92 -2.47 -1.63
C GLN A 40 3.71 -2.42 -3.14
N GLY A 41 2.56 -2.89 -3.64
CA GLY A 41 2.20 -2.81 -5.06
C GLY A 41 2.06 -1.37 -5.56
N GLN A 42 1.43 -0.49 -4.77
CA GLN A 42 1.39 0.94 -5.09
C GLN A 42 2.78 1.54 -5.16
N THR A 43 3.61 1.32 -4.13
CA THR A 43 5.00 1.83 -4.10
C THR A 43 5.83 1.37 -5.29
N GLN A 44 5.68 0.10 -5.70
CA GLN A 44 6.35 -0.44 -6.89
C GLN A 44 5.86 0.24 -8.17
N GLY A 45 4.56 0.44 -8.33
CA GLY A 45 3.98 1.15 -9.47
C GLY A 45 4.48 2.59 -9.60
N TYR A 46 4.54 3.33 -8.48
CA TYR A 46 5.08 4.69 -8.45
C TYR A 46 6.55 4.72 -8.87
N ASN A 47 7.39 3.83 -8.32
CA ASN A 47 8.81 3.77 -8.67
C ASN A 47 9.01 3.45 -10.16
N TYR A 48 8.22 2.54 -10.73
CA TYR A 48 8.31 2.19 -12.15
C TYR A 48 7.89 3.34 -13.07
N ALA A 49 6.80 4.04 -12.72
CA ALA A 49 6.33 5.20 -13.48
C ALA A 49 7.37 6.34 -13.44
N ILE A 50 7.91 6.65 -12.26
CA ILE A 50 8.96 7.67 -12.09
C ILE A 50 10.21 7.30 -12.89
N LEU A 51 10.65 6.05 -12.82
CA LEU A 51 11.83 5.59 -13.57
C LEU A 51 11.62 5.73 -15.09
N THR A 52 10.44 5.35 -15.58
CA THR A 52 10.10 5.44 -17.00
C THR A 52 10.08 6.91 -17.47
N ILE A 53 9.48 7.79 -16.67
CA ILE A 53 9.48 9.24 -16.95
C ILE A 53 10.90 9.77 -16.94
N ALA A 54 11.72 9.44 -15.94
CA ALA A 54 13.10 9.88 -15.84
C ALA A 54 13.94 9.45 -17.06
N GLN A 55 13.78 8.20 -17.52
CA GLN A 55 14.47 7.70 -18.72
C GLN A 55 14.04 8.45 -19.99
N GLN A 56 12.75 8.77 -20.14
CA GLN A 56 12.28 9.52 -21.31
C GLN A 56 12.73 10.98 -21.26
N VAL A 57 12.67 11.60 -20.08
CA VAL A 57 13.05 13.00 -19.86
C VAL A 57 14.57 13.20 -20.00
N ALA A 58 15.39 12.19 -19.69
CA ALA A 58 16.83 12.18 -19.94
C ALA A 58 17.22 12.25 -21.43
N THR A 59 16.27 12.00 -22.35
CA THR A 59 16.52 12.16 -23.80
C THR A 59 16.42 13.62 -24.27
N CYS A 60 16.26 14.58 -23.36
CA CYS A 60 16.10 16.00 -23.63
C CYS A 60 14.93 16.36 -24.55
N LYS A 61 13.94 15.47 -24.67
CA LYS A 61 12.69 15.74 -25.37
C LYS A 61 11.59 16.07 -24.36
N PRO A 62 10.68 17.00 -24.69
CA PRO A 62 9.53 17.27 -23.85
C PRO A 62 8.63 16.04 -23.79
N VAL A 63 8.40 15.53 -22.58
CA VAL A 63 7.52 14.39 -22.32
C VAL A 63 6.19 14.93 -21.79
N PRO A 64 5.08 14.82 -22.53
CA PRO A 64 3.78 15.26 -22.06
C PRO A 64 3.25 14.29 -21.01
N LEU A 65 3.03 14.77 -19.79
CA LEU A 65 2.26 14.07 -18.76
C LEU A 65 0.89 14.72 -18.57
N THR A 66 -0.14 13.90 -18.69
CA THR A 66 -1.52 14.32 -18.43
C THR A 66 -1.85 14.05 -16.97
N ILE A 67 -2.12 15.10 -16.20
CA ILE A 67 -2.55 15.00 -14.79
C ILE A 67 -3.93 15.65 -14.67
N GLY A 68 -4.97 14.84 -14.46
CA GLY A 68 -6.35 15.33 -14.48
C GLY A 68 -6.78 15.76 -15.89
N ASN A 69 -6.97 17.07 -16.09
CA ASN A 69 -7.39 17.66 -17.37
C ASN A 69 -6.36 18.68 -17.93
N GLN A 70 -5.12 18.64 -17.41
CA GLN A 70 -4.03 19.50 -17.85
C GLN A 70 -2.86 18.63 -18.33
N THR A 71 -2.25 19.01 -19.45
CA THR A 71 -1.05 18.35 -19.99
C THR A 71 0.15 19.23 -19.67
N ILE A 72 1.09 18.69 -18.90
CA ILE A 72 2.33 19.35 -18.51
C ILE A 72 3.47 18.69 -19.29
N ASN A 73 4.31 19.49 -19.96
CA ASN A 73 5.51 18.97 -20.61
C ASN A 73 6.67 18.97 -19.63
N LEU A 74 7.24 17.79 -19.36
CA LEU A 74 8.44 17.66 -18.54
C LEU A 74 9.68 17.59 -19.41
N ILE A 75 10.73 18.26 -18.94
CA ILE A 75 12.06 18.24 -19.53
C ILE A 75 13.09 18.24 -18.40
N ALA A 76 14.22 17.56 -18.59
CA ALA A 76 15.25 17.52 -17.58
C ALA A 76 15.88 18.91 -17.47
N VAL A 77 16.12 19.37 -16.24
CA VAL A 77 16.67 20.71 -15.99
C VAL A 77 18.05 20.87 -16.65
N GLU A 78 18.83 19.79 -16.69
CA GLU A 78 20.12 19.74 -17.39
C GLU A 78 20.01 19.98 -18.91
N CYS A 79 18.90 19.58 -19.54
CA CYS A 79 18.65 19.84 -20.97
C CYS A 79 18.26 21.30 -21.24
N LEU A 80 17.65 21.99 -20.26
CA LEU A 80 17.36 23.43 -20.36
C LEU A 80 18.66 24.25 -20.35
N GLN A 81 19.68 23.80 -19.63
CA GLN A 81 20.97 24.48 -19.55
C GLN A 81 21.81 24.36 -20.82
N GLN A 82 21.58 23.34 -21.66
CA GLN A 82 22.28 23.18 -22.94
C GLN A 82 21.75 24.12 -24.03
N THR A 83 20.49 24.57 -23.94
CA THR A 83 19.90 25.50 -24.91
C THR A 83 20.28 26.96 -24.64
N ALA A 84 20.73 27.28 -23.42
CA ALA A 84 21.07 28.64 -23.00
C ALA A 84 22.55 29.02 -23.23
N LYS A 85 23.29 28.23 -24.01
CA LYS A 85 24.71 28.42 -24.31
C LYS A 85 24.93 28.52 -25.81
#